data_AF-A0A380ZTU8-F1
#
_entry.id   AF-A0A380ZTU8-F1
#
_cell.length_a   1.000
_cell.length_b   1.000
_cell.length_c   1.000
_cell.angle_alpha   90.00
_cell.angle_beta   90.00
_cell.angle_gamma   90.00
#
_symmetry.space_group_name_H-M   'P 1'
#
loop_
_entity.id
_entity.type
_entity.pdbx_description
1 polymer ?
#
loop_
_entity_poly.entity_id
_entity_poly.type
_entity_poly.pdbx_seq_one_letter_code
_entity_poly.pdbx_strand_id
1 'polypeptide(L)'
;MYRLISPNHCPFCAEMAGKYLKDFKFWGWHPHCRCTTIPILKSWEQMDEDNERLILGQPIPESPERILLPKESFRNWVRDNKDKIERAKVKPFFIQNNEKYWKEPTKVKKGIDNLLKPREKSAYINFEPFSPIVREEFAKLKNRFEKRKLFDDILNDKDFKTLNIDDKTKKKTIIHPQSREPESKNWDKTQAMAKFLNKADKDVIFLPEYKDRPSADALLVFKGKYTIADFKYFTTVRSSNIANELKNTYKNTPTIVMQFEKIDTGILNKAIEELKRKEFFGNMIILNKYGKIIEIDKLEIKNDKYINKLRGKF
;
A
#
# COMPACT_ATOMS: atom_id res chain seq x y z
N MET A 1 -21.14 -23.17 -1.17
CA MET A 1 -21.84 -22.31 -2.15
C MET A 1 -23.28 -22.81 -2.29
N TYR A 2 -24.12 -22.31 -3.20
CA TYR A 2 -25.44 -22.93 -3.43
C TYR A 2 -25.89 -22.86 -4.89
N ARG A 3 -26.81 -23.75 -5.26
CA ARG A 3 -27.48 -23.75 -6.56
C ARG A 3 -28.88 -23.17 -6.40
N LEU A 4 -29.21 -22.18 -7.20
CA LEU A 4 -30.57 -21.70 -7.39
C LEU A 4 -31.27 -22.54 -8.46
N ILE A 5 -32.44 -23.06 -8.12
CA ILE A 5 -33.30 -23.83 -9.01
C ILE A 5 -34.55 -23.00 -9.32
N SER A 6 -34.82 -22.84 -10.61
CA SER A 6 -36.03 -22.22 -11.12
C SER A 6 -36.99 -23.31 -11.58
N PRO A 7 -38.29 -23.27 -11.21
CA PRO A 7 -39.31 -24.14 -11.81
C PRO A 7 -39.69 -23.69 -13.23
N ASN A 8 -38.89 -22.83 -13.87
CA ASN A 8 -39.04 -22.31 -15.24
C ASN A 8 -40.35 -21.58 -15.55
N HIS A 9 -41.11 -21.17 -14.52
CA HIS A 9 -42.35 -20.42 -14.66
C HIS A 9 -42.18 -18.98 -15.18
N CYS A 10 -40.95 -18.45 -15.24
CA CYS A 10 -40.66 -17.08 -15.68
C CYS A 10 -39.30 -17.01 -16.40
N PRO A 11 -39.17 -16.33 -17.55
CA PRO A 11 -37.91 -16.19 -18.29
C PRO A 11 -36.77 -15.62 -17.45
N PHE A 12 -37.07 -14.61 -16.62
CA PHE A 12 -36.09 -14.01 -15.72
C PHE A 12 -35.53 -15.02 -14.70
N CYS A 13 -36.41 -15.82 -14.10
CA CYS A 13 -35.99 -16.85 -13.15
C CYS A 13 -35.14 -17.94 -13.82
N ALA A 14 -35.48 -18.33 -15.05
CA ALA A 14 -34.69 -19.29 -15.81
C ALA A 14 -33.28 -18.75 -16.13
N GLU A 15 -33.19 -17.49 -16.57
CA GLU A 15 -31.92 -16.83 -16.86
C GLU A 15 -31.04 -16.67 -15.60
N MET A 16 -31.66 -16.45 -14.45
CA MET A 16 -30.98 -16.30 -13.16
C MET A 16 -30.71 -17.64 -12.44
N ALA A 17 -31.22 -18.78 -12.91
CA ALA A 17 -30.92 -20.09 -12.30
C ALA A 17 -29.43 -20.46 -12.46
N GLY A 18 -28.81 -21.04 -11.43
CA GLY A 18 -27.39 -21.39 -11.49
C GLY A 18 -26.70 -21.49 -10.14
N LYS A 19 -25.37 -21.57 -10.14
CA LYS A 19 -24.56 -21.59 -8.92
C LYS A 19 -24.20 -20.16 -8.48
N TYR A 20 -24.29 -19.89 -7.19
CA TYR A 20 -24.03 -18.58 -6.58
C TYR A 20 -23.07 -18.69 -5.40
N LEU A 21 -22.40 -17.58 -5.08
CA LEU A 21 -21.47 -17.48 -3.96
C LEU A 21 -22.17 -17.78 -2.64
N LYS A 22 -21.41 -18.25 -1.64
CA LYS A 22 -21.91 -18.55 -0.29
C LYS A 22 -22.62 -17.35 0.36
N ASP A 23 -22.18 -16.15 0.03
CA ASP A 23 -22.59 -14.89 0.65
C ASP A 23 -23.57 -14.08 -0.22
N PHE A 24 -24.03 -14.61 -1.35
CA PHE A 24 -25.18 -14.07 -2.09
C PHE A 24 -26.46 -14.40 -1.31
N LYS A 25 -27.36 -13.45 -1.13
CA LYS A 25 -28.63 -13.65 -0.39
C LYS A 25 -29.80 -13.73 -1.37
N PHE A 26 -30.34 -14.92 -1.55
CA PHE A 26 -31.52 -15.11 -2.40
C PHE A 26 -32.78 -15.28 -1.54
N TRP A 27 -33.73 -14.34 -1.67
CA TRP A 27 -35.04 -14.39 -1.01
C TRP A 27 -36.19 -14.53 -2.02
N GLY A 28 -35.91 -14.32 -3.31
CA GLY A 28 -36.89 -14.20 -4.37
C GLY A 28 -36.48 -13.12 -5.36
N TRP A 29 -36.65 -13.39 -6.65
CA TRP A 29 -36.36 -12.43 -7.73
C TRP A 29 -37.46 -11.38 -7.91
N HIS A 30 -38.70 -11.79 -7.73
CA HIS A 30 -39.88 -10.95 -7.93
C HIS A 30 -40.98 -11.37 -6.94
N PRO A 31 -42.06 -10.59 -6.78
CA PRO A 31 -43.22 -11.02 -6.00
C PRO A 31 -43.69 -12.42 -6.43
N HIS A 32 -44.09 -13.25 -5.47
CA HIS A 32 -44.52 -14.64 -5.69
C HIS A 32 -43.48 -15.57 -6.37
N CYS A 33 -42.19 -15.27 -6.23
CA CYS A 33 -41.12 -16.15 -6.73
C CYS A 33 -41.18 -17.52 -6.05
N ARG A 34 -41.16 -18.60 -6.87
CA ARG A 34 -41.14 -19.99 -6.42
C ARG A 34 -39.78 -20.69 -6.57
N CYS A 35 -38.71 -19.92 -6.81
CA CYS A 35 -37.37 -20.49 -6.92
C CYS A 35 -36.83 -20.87 -5.54
N THR A 36 -35.99 -21.90 -5.49
CA THR A 36 -35.39 -22.41 -4.26
C THR A 36 -33.88 -22.49 -4.36
N THR A 37 -33.19 -22.49 -3.22
CA THR A 37 -31.74 -22.65 -3.14
C THR A 37 -31.38 -23.97 -2.47
N ILE A 38 -30.41 -24.67 -3.03
CA ILE A 38 -29.86 -25.91 -2.47
C ILE A 38 -28.37 -25.67 -2.15
N PRO A 39 -27.93 -25.87 -0.90
CA PRO A 39 -26.52 -25.73 -0.55
C PRO A 39 -25.69 -26.77 -1.32
N ILE A 40 -24.54 -26.33 -1.85
CA ILE A 40 -23.53 -27.22 -2.41
C ILE A 40 -22.43 -27.35 -1.35
N LEU A 41 -22.28 -28.57 -0.86
CA LEU A 41 -21.30 -28.98 0.14
C LEU A 41 -20.01 -29.48 -0.52
N LYS A 42 -18.94 -29.56 0.27
CA LYS A 42 -17.69 -30.26 -0.10
C LYS A 42 -17.97 -31.76 -0.29
N SER A 43 -17.08 -32.48 -0.97
CA SER A 43 -17.13 -33.95 -0.95
C SER A 43 -16.76 -34.47 0.43
N TRP A 44 -17.06 -35.74 0.71
CA TRP A 44 -16.70 -36.36 1.99
C TRP A 44 -15.18 -36.38 2.20
N GLU A 45 -14.41 -36.70 1.16
CA GLU A 45 -12.94 -36.70 1.21
C GLU A 45 -12.37 -35.32 1.54
N GLN A 46 -12.91 -34.27 0.91
CA GLN A 46 -12.53 -32.88 1.18
C GLN A 46 -12.89 -32.45 2.61
N MET A 47 -13.97 -32.99 3.18
CA MET A 47 -14.35 -32.72 4.57
C MET A 47 -13.44 -33.45 5.55
N ASP A 48 -13.01 -34.67 5.24
CA ASP A 48 -12.09 -35.45 6.07
C ASP A 48 -10.70 -34.79 6.11
N GLU A 49 -10.18 -34.34 4.97
CA GLU A 49 -8.94 -33.55 4.91
C GLU A 49 -9.03 -32.23 5.71
N ASP A 50 -10.18 -31.53 5.64
CA ASP A 50 -10.42 -30.34 6.44
C ASP A 50 -10.41 -30.65 7.94
N ASN A 51 -11.00 -31.79 8.34
CA ASN A 51 -11.05 -32.24 9.73
C ASN A 51 -9.65 -32.59 10.26
N GLU A 52 -8.84 -33.28 9.46
CA GLU A 52 -7.43 -33.57 9.80
C GLU A 52 -6.63 -32.27 10.00
N ARG A 53 -6.80 -31.29 9.11
CA ARG A 53 -6.16 -29.97 9.24
C ARG A 53 -6.60 -29.26 10.52
N LEU A 54 -7.89 -29.30 10.85
CA LEU A 54 -8.41 -28.72 12.09
C LEU A 54 -7.77 -29.35 13.34
N ILE A 55 -7.66 -30.69 13.36
CA ILE A 55 -7.01 -31.43 14.47
C ILE A 55 -5.55 -31.02 14.61
N LEU A 56 -4.85 -30.82 13.49
CA LEU A 56 -3.45 -30.39 13.45
C LEU A 56 -3.24 -28.87 13.69
N GLY A 57 -4.32 -28.10 13.93
CA GLY A 57 -4.25 -26.65 14.09
C GLY A 57 -3.87 -25.88 12.83
N GLN A 58 -4.01 -26.51 11.66
CA GLN A 58 -3.70 -25.94 10.36
C GLN A 58 -4.92 -25.20 9.77
N PRO A 59 -4.72 -24.16 8.94
CA PRO A 59 -5.82 -23.47 8.29
C PRO A 59 -6.52 -24.35 7.26
N ILE A 60 -7.85 -24.28 7.23
CA ILE A 60 -8.67 -24.91 6.17
C ILE A 60 -8.54 -24.07 4.89
N PRO A 61 -8.12 -24.66 3.77
CA PRO A 61 -8.09 -23.97 2.49
C PRO A 61 -9.51 -23.76 1.96
N GLU A 62 -9.70 -22.68 1.21
CA GLU A 62 -10.94 -22.48 0.48
C GLU A 62 -11.14 -23.58 -0.56
N SER A 63 -12.40 -23.95 -0.83
CA SER A 63 -12.71 -24.98 -1.83
C SER A 63 -12.31 -24.49 -3.23
N PRO A 64 -11.62 -25.33 -4.03
CA PRO A 64 -11.23 -24.97 -5.40
C PRO A 64 -12.44 -24.71 -6.30
N GLU A 65 -13.62 -25.23 -5.97
CA GLU A 65 -14.88 -25.00 -6.66
C GLU A 65 -15.59 -23.70 -6.23
N ARG A 66 -14.93 -22.85 -5.41
CA ARG A 66 -15.49 -21.58 -4.95
C ARG A 66 -15.81 -20.66 -6.13
N ILE A 67 -17.04 -20.17 -6.15
CA ILE A 67 -17.47 -19.12 -7.07
C ILE A 67 -17.07 -17.77 -6.49
N LEU A 68 -16.29 -17.01 -7.26
CA LEU A 68 -15.74 -15.71 -6.85
C LEU A 68 -16.59 -14.52 -7.30
N LEU A 69 -17.42 -14.69 -8.33
CA LEU A 69 -18.25 -13.62 -8.88
C LEU A 69 -19.70 -14.08 -9.09
N PRO A 70 -20.69 -13.19 -8.93
CA PRO A 70 -22.08 -13.50 -9.26
C PRO A 70 -22.20 -13.90 -10.72
N LYS A 71 -23.20 -14.72 -11.07
CA LYS A 71 -23.44 -15.16 -12.45
C LYS A 71 -23.48 -13.97 -13.42
N GLU A 72 -22.98 -14.16 -14.63
CA GLU A 72 -22.89 -13.11 -15.64
C GLU A 72 -24.24 -12.47 -15.97
N SER A 73 -25.31 -13.27 -16.09
CA SER A 73 -26.67 -12.75 -16.33
C SER A 73 -27.10 -11.76 -15.25
N PHE A 74 -26.78 -12.02 -13.98
CA PHE A 74 -27.02 -11.09 -12.89
C PHE A 74 -26.22 -9.78 -13.05
N ARG A 75 -24.93 -9.87 -13.39
CA ARG A 75 -24.07 -8.69 -13.58
C ARG A 75 -24.53 -7.83 -14.76
N ASN A 76 -24.92 -8.46 -15.86
CA ASN A 76 -25.43 -7.78 -17.04
C ASN A 76 -26.77 -7.10 -16.71
N TRP A 77 -27.71 -7.81 -16.08
CA TRP A 77 -28.97 -7.22 -15.67
C TRP A 77 -28.80 -6.01 -14.74
N VAL A 78 -27.87 -6.09 -13.79
CA VAL A 78 -27.50 -4.96 -12.91
C VAL A 78 -26.96 -3.78 -13.71
N ARG A 79 -26.04 -4.03 -14.65
CA ARG A 79 -25.45 -2.99 -15.49
C ARG A 79 -26.52 -2.29 -16.32
N ASP A 80 -27.41 -3.07 -16.92
CA ASP A 80 -28.43 -2.58 -17.85
C ASP A 80 -29.58 -1.85 -17.12
N ASN A 81 -29.74 -2.10 -15.81
CA ASN A 81 -30.76 -1.48 -14.97
C ASN A 81 -30.19 -0.52 -13.91
N LYS A 82 -28.90 -0.15 -13.99
CA LYS A 82 -28.19 0.64 -12.97
C LYS A 82 -28.93 1.92 -12.60
N ASP A 83 -29.31 2.73 -13.58
CA ASP A 83 -29.98 4.02 -13.32
C ASP A 83 -31.35 3.86 -12.68
N LYS A 84 -32.06 2.75 -12.98
CA LYS A 84 -33.37 2.44 -12.37
C LYS A 84 -33.20 2.00 -10.93
N ILE A 85 -32.18 1.18 -10.67
CA ILE A 85 -31.85 0.70 -9.33
C ILE A 85 -31.46 1.87 -8.43
N GLU A 86 -30.63 2.80 -8.91
CA GLU A 86 -30.19 3.96 -8.14
C GLU A 86 -31.35 4.90 -7.78
N ARG A 87 -32.28 5.13 -8.73
CA ARG A 87 -33.44 6.02 -8.54
C ARG A 87 -34.62 5.39 -7.80
N ALA A 88 -34.70 4.06 -7.71
CA ALA A 88 -35.83 3.38 -7.09
C ALA A 88 -35.88 3.62 -5.57
N LYS A 89 -37.03 4.17 -5.09
CA LYS A 89 -37.33 4.34 -3.66
C LYS A 89 -37.39 3.00 -2.92
N VAL A 90 -38.02 2.00 -3.54
CA VAL A 90 -38.11 0.63 -3.04
C VAL A 90 -37.48 -0.29 -4.07
N LYS A 91 -36.43 -1.01 -3.67
CA LYS A 91 -35.69 -1.93 -4.54
C LYS A 91 -36.18 -3.37 -4.32
N PRO A 92 -36.08 -4.28 -5.31
CA PRO A 92 -36.34 -5.70 -5.08
C PRO A 92 -35.42 -6.30 -4.00
N PHE A 93 -35.89 -7.29 -3.23
CA PHE A 93 -35.12 -7.90 -2.12
C PHE A 93 -33.76 -8.43 -2.55
N PHE A 94 -33.69 -9.05 -3.73
CA PHE A 94 -32.42 -9.56 -4.26
C PHE A 94 -31.42 -8.46 -4.61
N ILE A 95 -31.87 -7.22 -4.81
CA ILE A 95 -31.00 -6.05 -4.96
C ILE A 95 -30.67 -5.49 -3.58
N GLN A 96 -31.66 -5.31 -2.70
CA GLN A 96 -31.41 -4.82 -1.34
C GLN A 96 -30.41 -5.69 -0.55
N ASN A 97 -30.56 -7.01 -0.61
CA ASN A 97 -29.76 -7.93 0.20
C ASN A 97 -28.36 -8.21 -0.36
N ASN A 98 -28.06 -7.68 -1.55
CA ASN A 98 -26.85 -7.95 -2.31
C ASN A 98 -26.16 -6.65 -2.78
N GLU A 99 -26.30 -5.56 -2.03
CA GLU A 99 -25.74 -4.24 -2.37
C GLU A 99 -24.27 -4.29 -2.80
N LYS A 100 -23.45 -5.12 -2.14
CA LYS A 100 -22.01 -5.26 -2.40
C LYS A 100 -21.65 -5.67 -3.84
N TYR A 101 -22.60 -6.20 -4.61
CA TYR A 101 -22.35 -6.67 -5.98
C TYR A 101 -22.83 -5.71 -7.07
N TRP A 102 -23.62 -4.68 -6.73
CA TRP A 102 -24.18 -3.75 -7.73
C TRP A 102 -24.03 -2.29 -7.36
N LYS A 103 -23.99 -1.98 -6.07
CA LYS A 103 -23.73 -0.63 -5.58
C LYS A 103 -22.26 -0.38 -5.84
N GLU A 104 -21.97 0.56 -6.73
CA GLU A 104 -20.64 1.16 -6.79
C GLU A 104 -20.30 1.56 -5.36
N PRO A 105 -19.30 0.92 -4.74
CA PRO A 105 -18.95 1.29 -3.39
C PRO A 105 -18.54 2.76 -3.47
N THR A 106 -19.26 3.61 -2.73
CA THR A 106 -18.85 4.99 -2.54
C THR A 106 -17.37 4.96 -2.18
N LYS A 107 -16.57 5.90 -2.70
CA LYS A 107 -15.11 5.93 -2.49
C LYS A 107 -14.70 5.66 -1.03
N VAL A 108 -15.59 6.02 -0.09
CA VAL A 108 -15.53 5.77 1.35
C VAL A 108 -15.79 4.29 1.75
N LYS A 109 -16.85 3.63 1.27
CA LYS A 109 -17.14 2.20 1.58
C LYS A 109 -16.15 1.23 0.92
N LYS A 110 -15.63 1.55 -0.26
CA LYS A 110 -14.56 0.77 -0.94
C LYS A 110 -13.29 0.73 -0.08
N GLY A 111 -13.02 1.82 0.64
CA GLY A 111 -11.97 1.89 1.65
C GLY A 111 -12.29 1.04 2.88
N ILE A 112 -13.49 1.20 3.45
CA ILE A 112 -13.85 0.53 4.72
C ILE A 112 -14.00 -0.99 4.57
N ASP A 113 -14.62 -1.52 3.50
CA ASP A 113 -14.78 -2.96 3.30
C ASP A 113 -13.46 -3.66 2.90
N ASN A 114 -12.55 -2.96 2.22
CA ASN A 114 -11.19 -3.47 1.98
C ASN A 114 -10.30 -3.45 3.24
N LEU A 115 -10.68 -2.65 4.25
CA LEU A 115 -10.01 -2.53 5.54
C LEU A 115 -10.61 -3.45 6.62
N LEU A 116 -11.84 -3.94 6.41
CA LEU A 116 -12.55 -4.82 7.36
C LEU A 116 -12.66 -6.27 6.91
N LYS A 117 -12.31 -6.61 5.67
CA LYS A 117 -12.02 -8.02 5.34
C LYS A 117 -10.81 -8.45 6.17
N PRO A 118 -10.88 -9.55 6.93
CA PRO A 118 -9.67 -10.19 7.41
C PRO A 118 -8.86 -10.51 6.16
N ARG A 119 -7.77 -9.77 5.91
CA ARG A 119 -6.80 -10.19 4.92
C ARG A 119 -6.29 -11.51 5.45
N GLU A 120 -6.64 -12.60 4.76
CA GLU A 120 -6.06 -13.91 5.04
C GLU A 120 -4.54 -13.73 5.15
N LYS A 121 -3.93 -14.45 6.09
CA LYS A 121 -2.54 -14.39 6.57
C LYS A 121 -1.43 -14.49 5.49
N SER A 122 -1.76 -14.34 4.21
CA SER A 122 -0.87 -14.48 3.05
C SER A 122 -1.08 -13.40 1.97
N ALA A 123 -2.06 -12.49 2.10
CA ALA A 123 -2.40 -11.57 1.01
C ALA A 123 -1.36 -10.45 0.72
N TYR A 124 -0.45 -10.17 1.65
CA TYR A 124 0.68 -9.27 1.40
C TYR A 124 1.90 -9.99 0.83
N ILE A 125 1.96 -11.32 0.95
CA ILE A 125 3.04 -12.15 0.38
C ILE A 125 2.77 -12.47 -1.10
N ASN A 126 1.51 -12.50 -1.53
CA ASN A 126 1.13 -12.83 -2.92
C ASN A 126 0.97 -11.61 -3.85
N PHE A 127 1.40 -10.42 -3.44
CA PHE A 127 1.47 -9.23 -4.30
C PHE A 127 2.93 -8.79 -4.50
N GLU A 128 3.60 -9.40 -5.46
CA GLU A 128 4.72 -8.72 -6.15
C GLU A 128 4.11 -7.65 -7.09
N PRO A 129 4.56 -6.37 -7.12
CA PRO A 129 5.72 -5.78 -6.45
C PRO A 129 5.38 -4.63 -5.45
N PHE A 130 5.71 -4.80 -4.16
CA PHE A 130 5.31 -3.88 -3.08
C PHE A 130 5.90 -2.46 -3.20
N SER A 131 7.11 -2.28 -3.72
CA SER A 131 7.71 -0.93 -3.85
C SER A 131 7.10 -0.12 -5.01
N PRO A 132 7.01 -0.64 -6.25
CA PRO A 132 6.26 0.02 -7.32
C PRO A 132 4.77 0.23 -6.98
N ILE A 133 4.12 -0.74 -6.34
CA ILE A 133 2.71 -0.58 -5.91
C ILE A 133 2.59 0.48 -4.83
N VAL A 134 3.41 0.47 -3.78
CA VAL A 134 3.38 1.53 -2.76
C VAL A 134 3.64 2.88 -3.39
N ARG A 135 4.58 3.00 -4.33
CA ARG A 135 4.85 4.24 -5.07
C ARG A 135 3.66 4.70 -5.90
N GLU A 136 3.06 3.81 -6.70
CA GLU A 136 1.89 4.11 -7.53
C GLU A 136 0.65 4.44 -6.69
N GLU A 137 0.38 3.64 -5.66
CA GLU A 137 -0.73 3.87 -4.73
C GLU A 137 -0.50 5.17 -3.97
N PHE A 138 0.70 5.43 -3.41
CA PHE A 138 1.01 6.72 -2.79
C PHE A 138 0.83 7.92 -3.73
N ALA A 139 1.14 7.76 -5.02
CA ALA A 139 0.94 8.79 -6.03
C ALA A 139 -0.55 9.00 -6.35
N LYS A 140 -1.35 7.93 -6.40
CA LYS A 140 -2.80 7.96 -6.64
C LYS A 140 -3.57 8.53 -5.44
N LEU A 141 -3.09 8.32 -4.22
CA LEU A 141 -3.70 8.82 -2.99
C LEU A 141 -3.56 10.35 -2.90
N LYS A 142 -4.69 11.07 -2.99
CA LYS A 142 -4.74 12.54 -2.84
C LYS A 142 -4.94 12.97 -1.38
N ASN A 143 -5.50 12.10 -0.53
CA ASN A 143 -5.89 12.44 0.83
C ASN A 143 -4.76 12.15 1.84
N ARG A 144 -4.48 13.10 2.73
CA ARG A 144 -3.50 12.96 3.83
C ARG A 144 -3.86 11.82 4.79
N PHE A 145 -5.16 11.61 5.03
CA PHE A 145 -5.65 10.57 5.92
C PHE A 145 -5.35 9.16 5.38
N GLU A 146 -5.54 8.93 4.08
CA GLU A 146 -5.28 7.63 3.45
C GLU A 146 -3.79 7.29 3.43
N LYS A 147 -2.93 8.29 3.14
CA LYS A 147 -1.48 8.13 3.23
C LYS A 147 -1.00 7.79 4.64
N ARG A 148 -1.59 8.45 5.64
CA ARG A 148 -1.35 8.14 7.04
C ARG A 148 -1.76 6.72 7.37
N LYS A 149 -2.97 6.32 6.96
CA LYS A 149 -3.48 4.99 7.25
C LYS A 149 -2.62 3.89 6.63
N LEU A 150 -2.27 4.02 5.34
CA LEU A 150 -1.37 3.08 4.68
C LEU A 150 0.00 3.00 5.38
N PHE A 151 0.54 4.15 5.79
CA PHE A 151 1.78 4.19 6.55
C PHE A 151 1.65 3.46 7.90
N ASP A 152 0.60 3.74 8.66
CA ASP A 152 0.34 3.15 9.98
C ASP A 152 0.04 1.64 9.87
N ASP A 153 -0.64 1.20 8.80
CA ASP A 153 -0.93 -0.21 8.52
C ASP A 153 0.38 -0.98 8.26
N ILE A 154 1.27 -0.46 7.39
CA ILE A 154 2.58 -1.07 7.12
C ILE A 154 3.45 -1.05 8.37
N LEU A 155 3.45 0.06 9.11
CA LEU A 155 4.25 0.24 10.31
C LEU A 155 3.92 -0.80 11.39
N ASN A 156 2.67 -1.27 11.44
CA ASN A 156 2.18 -2.24 12.42
C ASN A 156 2.03 -3.65 11.84
N ASP A 157 2.47 -3.87 10.61
CA ASP A 157 2.49 -5.18 9.98
C ASP A 157 3.50 -6.10 10.68
N LYS A 158 3.07 -7.33 10.98
CA LYS A 158 3.88 -8.33 11.69
C LYS A 158 4.89 -9.00 10.77
N ASP A 159 4.67 -8.93 9.45
CA ASP A 159 5.55 -9.52 8.45
C ASP A 159 6.82 -8.69 8.27
N PHE A 160 6.79 -7.42 8.68
CA PHE A 160 7.97 -6.56 8.70
C PHE A 160 8.81 -6.81 9.95
N LYS A 161 10.10 -6.99 9.75
CA LYS A 161 11.05 -7.14 10.85
C LYS A 161 11.33 -5.78 11.47
N THR A 162 11.22 -5.68 12.79
CA THR A 162 11.66 -4.47 13.50
C THR A 162 13.18 -4.44 13.60
N LEU A 163 13.80 -3.36 13.13
CA LEU A 163 15.24 -3.13 13.21
C LEU A 163 15.65 -2.31 14.42
N ASN A 164 14.84 -1.30 14.77
CA ASN A 164 15.14 -0.38 15.85
C ASN A 164 13.84 0.20 16.42
N ILE A 165 13.82 0.45 17.73
CA ILE A 165 12.82 1.28 18.40
C ILE A 165 13.60 2.26 19.27
N ASP A 166 13.37 3.56 19.11
CA ASP A 166 14.00 4.57 19.96
C ASP A 166 13.32 4.63 21.33
N ASP A 167 14.09 4.59 22.40
CA ASP A 167 13.55 4.54 23.77
C ASP A 167 12.81 5.82 24.16
N LYS A 168 13.21 6.98 23.62
CA LYS A 168 12.67 8.29 24.00
C LYS A 168 11.46 8.66 23.17
N THR A 169 11.56 8.56 21.85
CA THR A 169 10.48 8.96 20.93
C THR A 169 9.49 7.83 20.66
N LYS A 170 9.84 6.59 21.00
CA LYS A 170 9.10 5.35 20.66
C LYS A 170 8.94 5.13 19.16
N LYS A 171 9.65 5.89 18.34
CA LYS A 171 9.66 5.75 16.88
C LYS A 171 10.46 4.54 16.48
N LYS A 172 9.97 3.82 15.47
CA LYS A 172 10.56 2.56 15.05
C LYS A 172 10.99 2.59 13.59
N THR A 173 12.00 1.77 13.33
CA THR A 173 12.44 1.41 11.99
C THR A 173 12.08 -0.04 11.76
N ILE A 174 11.34 -0.30 10.68
CA ILE A 174 10.99 -1.66 10.25
C ILE A 174 11.52 -1.90 8.83
N ILE A 175 11.71 -3.17 8.47
CA ILE A 175 12.20 -3.59 7.16
C ILE A 175 11.35 -4.72 6.60
N HIS A 176 11.03 -4.62 5.31
CA HIS A 176 10.41 -5.71 4.58
C HIS A 176 11.39 -6.89 4.43
N PRO A 177 10.98 -8.16 4.58
CA PRO A 177 11.87 -9.33 4.45
C PRO A 177 12.60 -9.43 3.11
N GLN A 178 12.00 -8.92 2.03
CA GLN A 178 12.58 -8.91 0.68
C GLN A 178 13.33 -7.60 0.34
N SER A 179 13.66 -6.77 1.33
CA SER A 179 14.50 -5.59 1.10
C SER A 179 15.94 -6.02 0.83
N ARG A 180 16.59 -5.41 -0.16
CA ARG A 180 17.99 -5.69 -0.52
C ARG A 180 18.97 -4.72 0.11
N GLU A 181 18.48 -3.69 0.78
CA GLU A 181 19.28 -2.80 1.61
C GLU A 181 20.31 -3.53 2.49
N PRO A 182 20.02 -4.69 3.13
CA PRO A 182 21.00 -5.46 3.90
C PRO A 182 22.19 -6.01 3.09
N GLU A 183 22.02 -6.21 1.78
CA GLU A 183 23.07 -6.67 0.87
C GLU A 183 23.93 -5.50 0.36
N SER A 184 23.53 -4.25 0.64
CA SER A 184 24.23 -3.06 0.17
C SER A 184 25.52 -2.82 0.97
N LYS A 185 26.56 -2.33 0.29
CA LYS A 185 27.86 -2.00 0.91
C LYS A 185 27.75 -0.98 2.05
N ASN A 186 26.72 -0.14 2.03
CA ASN A 186 26.53 0.96 2.98
C ASN A 186 25.40 0.69 3.98
N TRP A 187 24.94 -0.56 4.12
CA TRP A 187 23.80 -0.90 4.96
C TRP A 187 23.93 -0.41 6.40
N ASP A 188 25.09 -0.59 7.04
CA ASP A 188 25.34 -0.11 8.40
C ASP A 188 25.14 1.42 8.52
N LYS A 189 25.49 2.16 7.47
CA LYS A 189 25.30 3.62 7.41
C LYS A 189 23.83 3.95 7.20
N THR A 190 23.11 3.20 6.35
CA THR A 190 21.67 3.34 6.15
C THR A 190 20.90 3.09 7.45
N GLN A 191 21.24 2.03 8.19
CA GLN A 191 20.68 1.76 9.51
C GLN A 191 20.99 2.87 10.52
N ALA A 192 22.22 3.39 10.51
CA ALA A 192 22.59 4.52 11.37
C ALA A 192 21.76 5.78 11.05
N MET A 193 21.55 6.09 9.77
CA MET A 193 20.68 7.18 9.34
C MET A 193 19.23 6.99 9.83
N ALA A 194 18.68 5.78 9.71
CA ALA A 194 17.35 5.47 10.22
C ALA A 194 17.23 5.62 11.75
N LYS A 195 18.26 5.22 12.51
CA LYS A 195 18.31 5.44 13.96
C LYS A 195 18.29 6.93 14.32
N PHE A 196 19.03 7.76 13.58
CA PHE A 196 18.98 9.22 13.78
C PHE A 196 17.60 9.80 13.44
N LEU A 197 16.93 9.28 12.41
CA LEU A 197 15.55 9.65 12.10
C LEU A 197 14.58 9.30 13.23
N ASN A 198 14.70 8.11 13.83
CA ASN A 198 13.88 7.73 14.98
C ASN A 198 14.09 8.66 16.18
N LYS A 199 15.35 9.02 16.49
CA LYS A 199 15.69 10.02 17.52
C LYS A 199 15.09 11.41 17.24
N ALA A 200 14.89 11.74 15.97
CA ALA A 200 14.28 12.98 15.51
C ALA A 200 12.75 12.86 15.28
N ASP A 201 12.12 11.94 15.99
CA ASP A 201 10.68 11.69 16.02
C ASP A 201 10.09 11.25 14.66
N LYS A 202 10.81 10.41 13.89
CA LYS A 202 10.37 9.89 12.59
C LYS A 202 10.43 8.38 12.53
N ASP A 203 9.32 7.76 12.11
CA ASP A 203 9.27 6.35 11.74
C ASP A 203 9.87 6.15 10.34
N VAL A 204 10.54 5.01 10.14
CA VAL A 204 11.18 4.64 8.86
C VAL A 204 10.76 3.22 8.49
N ILE A 205 10.32 3.03 7.25
CA ILE A 205 9.90 1.74 6.73
C ILE A 205 10.74 1.45 5.48
N PHE A 206 11.68 0.50 5.57
CA PHE A 206 12.43 0.05 4.40
C PHE A 206 11.58 -0.87 3.53
N LEU A 207 11.52 -0.55 2.24
CA LEU A 207 10.67 -1.19 1.24
C LEU A 207 11.43 -2.32 0.52
N PRO A 208 10.72 -3.26 -0.15
CA PRO A 208 11.38 -4.26 -1.00
C PRO A 208 11.95 -3.65 -2.28
N GLU A 209 12.98 -4.29 -2.84
CA GLU A 209 13.61 -3.87 -4.08
C GLU A 209 13.46 -4.93 -5.19
N TYR A 210 13.28 -4.47 -6.43
CA TYR A 210 13.17 -5.33 -7.61
C TYR A 210 14.30 -5.03 -8.61
N LYS A 211 14.87 -6.07 -9.26
CA LYS A 211 15.97 -5.89 -10.24
C LYS A 211 15.53 -5.07 -11.46
N ASP A 212 14.26 -5.20 -11.85
CA ASP A 212 13.80 -4.79 -13.17
C ASP A 212 12.94 -3.51 -13.13
N ARG A 213 12.77 -2.88 -11.96
CA ARG A 213 11.92 -1.68 -11.79
C ARG A 213 12.48 -0.68 -10.80
N PRO A 214 12.30 0.64 -11.04
CA PRO A 214 12.72 1.68 -10.11
C PRO A 214 11.98 1.54 -8.78
N SER A 215 12.73 1.18 -7.75
CA SER A 215 12.27 1.00 -6.38
C SER A 215 12.75 2.18 -5.53
N ALA A 216 11.98 2.57 -4.51
CA ALA A 216 12.44 3.53 -3.51
C ALA A 216 12.93 2.75 -2.29
N ASP A 217 13.93 3.26 -1.59
CA ASP A 217 14.55 2.55 -0.47
C ASP A 217 13.59 2.50 0.74
N ALA A 218 12.90 3.61 1.03
CA ALA A 218 12.04 3.70 2.21
C ALA A 218 10.79 4.58 2.04
N LEU A 219 9.89 4.44 3.01
CA LEU A 219 8.76 5.31 3.27
C LEU A 219 8.94 6.00 4.64
N LEU A 220 8.77 7.33 4.70
CA LEU A 220 8.97 8.13 5.90
C LEU A 220 8.11 9.41 5.92
N VAL A 221 8.21 10.18 7.00
CA VAL A 221 7.56 11.49 7.16
C VAL A 221 8.56 12.64 6.97
N PHE A 222 8.27 13.53 6.03
CA PHE A 222 9.00 14.78 5.77
C PHE A 222 8.10 15.98 6.04
N LYS A 223 8.46 16.86 6.99
CA LYS A 223 7.64 18.03 7.39
C LYS A 223 6.14 17.71 7.58
N GLY A 224 5.84 16.59 8.24
CA GLY A 224 4.47 16.13 8.50
C GLY A 224 3.72 15.55 7.28
N LYS A 225 4.41 15.31 6.17
CA LYS A 225 3.88 14.67 4.96
C LYS A 225 4.58 13.34 4.72
N TYR A 226 3.81 12.30 4.46
CA TYR A 226 4.33 10.98 4.10
C TYR A 226 4.89 10.99 2.68
N THR A 227 6.08 10.43 2.52
CA THR A 227 6.84 10.48 1.28
C THR A 227 7.74 9.27 1.15
N ILE A 228 7.96 8.83 -0.09
CA ILE A 228 8.99 7.85 -0.41
C ILE A 228 10.35 8.56 -0.46
N ALA A 229 11.40 7.88 -0.02
CA ALA A 229 12.73 8.43 0.01
C ALA A 229 13.80 7.39 -0.32
N ASP A 230 14.86 7.85 -0.98
CA ASP A 230 16.10 7.08 -1.15
C ASP A 230 17.15 7.52 -0.13
N PHE A 231 17.99 6.60 0.30
CA PHE A 231 19.08 6.81 1.24
C PHE A 231 20.39 6.88 0.48
N LYS A 232 21.17 7.95 0.72
CA LYS A 232 22.47 8.16 0.09
C LYS A 232 23.54 8.49 1.12
N TYR A 233 24.59 7.66 1.13
CA TYR A 233 25.77 7.92 1.91
C TYR A 233 26.91 8.36 0.99
N PHE A 234 27.39 9.58 1.18
CA PHE A 234 28.42 10.17 0.35
C PHE A 234 29.78 10.14 1.05
N THR A 235 30.75 9.49 0.40
CA THR A 235 32.18 9.53 0.78
C THR A 235 32.94 10.64 0.06
N THR A 236 32.40 11.10 -1.08
CA THR A 236 33.04 12.12 -1.92
C THR A 236 32.81 13.53 -1.40
N VAL A 237 33.84 14.36 -1.54
CA VAL A 237 33.82 15.81 -1.26
C VAL A 237 33.67 16.66 -2.52
N ARG A 238 33.48 16.07 -3.70
CA ARG A 238 33.33 16.83 -4.95
C ARG A 238 31.87 17.21 -5.19
N SER A 239 31.58 18.50 -5.28
CA SER A 239 30.22 19.02 -5.47
C SER A 239 29.54 18.50 -6.74
N SER A 240 30.29 18.34 -7.84
CA SER A 240 29.77 17.84 -9.12
C SER A 240 29.33 16.37 -9.05
N ASN A 241 30.09 15.53 -8.34
CA ASN A 241 29.74 14.13 -8.14
C ASN A 241 28.46 14.01 -7.30
N ILE A 242 28.39 14.78 -6.20
CA ILE A 242 27.19 14.86 -5.35
C ILE A 242 25.99 15.30 -6.18
N ALA A 243 26.12 16.38 -6.97
CA ALA A 243 25.04 16.88 -7.81
C ALA A 243 24.59 15.85 -8.86
N ASN A 244 25.50 15.14 -9.52
CA ASN A 244 25.14 14.14 -10.53
C ASN A 244 24.41 12.94 -9.91
N GLU A 245 24.86 12.47 -8.75
CA GLU A 245 24.21 11.37 -8.04
C GLU A 245 22.81 11.77 -7.55
N LEU A 246 22.68 12.93 -6.90
CA LEU A 246 21.39 13.46 -6.46
C LEU A 246 20.43 13.67 -7.64
N LYS A 247 20.92 14.19 -8.77
CA LYS A 247 20.12 14.35 -10.00
C LYS A 247 19.53 13.02 -10.48
N ASN A 248 20.34 11.96 -10.49
CA ASN A 248 19.88 10.64 -10.91
C ASN A 248 18.85 10.06 -9.94
N THR A 249 19.02 10.27 -8.64
CA THR A 249 18.08 9.84 -7.61
C THR A 249 16.74 10.58 -7.71
N TYR A 250 16.75 11.90 -7.94
CA TYR A 250 15.52 12.70 -8.06
C TYR A 250 14.63 12.34 -9.26
N LYS A 251 15.15 11.61 -10.26
CA LYS A 251 14.30 11.05 -11.34
C LYS A 251 13.28 10.06 -10.80
N ASN A 252 13.63 9.37 -9.72
CA ASN A 252 12.85 8.27 -9.18
C ASN A 252 12.12 8.71 -7.91
N THR A 253 12.77 9.43 -7.00
CA THR A 253 12.21 9.73 -5.69
C THR A 253 12.10 11.24 -5.42
N PRO A 254 11.01 11.71 -4.79
CA PRO A 254 10.81 13.12 -4.50
C PRO A 254 11.61 13.59 -3.28
N THR A 255 12.13 12.67 -2.47
CA THR A 255 12.85 12.94 -1.22
C THR A 255 14.12 12.12 -1.17
N ILE A 256 15.21 12.74 -0.74
CA ILE A 256 16.47 12.04 -0.49
C ILE A 256 16.87 12.24 0.97
N VAL A 257 17.14 11.13 1.65
CA VAL A 257 17.83 11.11 2.95
C VAL A 257 19.30 10.95 2.68
N MET A 258 20.13 11.85 3.21
CA MET A 258 21.56 11.80 2.95
C MET A 258 22.42 12.11 4.16
N GLN A 259 23.55 11.44 4.21
CA GLN A 259 24.63 11.68 5.15
C GLN A 259 25.96 11.72 4.42
N PHE A 260 26.88 12.51 4.94
CA PHE A 260 28.22 12.68 4.37
C PHE A 260 29.26 12.21 5.38
N GLU A 261 30.30 11.53 4.90
CA GLU A 261 31.45 11.15 5.72
C GLU A 261 32.26 12.38 6.14
N LYS A 262 32.56 13.24 5.16
CA LYS A 262 33.24 14.52 5.34
C LYS A 262 32.58 15.50 4.38
N ILE A 263 32.03 16.61 4.88
CA ILE A 263 31.48 17.65 4.02
C ILE A 263 31.72 19.03 4.61
N ASP A 264 31.98 19.98 3.72
CA ASP A 264 31.97 21.40 4.00
C ASP A 264 30.65 22.01 3.49
N THR A 265 30.11 22.97 4.24
CA THR A 265 28.85 23.65 3.90
C THR A 265 28.90 24.28 2.51
N GLY A 266 30.05 24.82 2.09
CA GLY A 266 30.27 25.40 0.77
C GLY A 266 30.25 24.38 -0.36
N ILE A 267 30.75 23.16 -0.14
CA ILE A 267 30.67 22.05 -1.12
C ILE A 267 29.21 21.66 -1.36
N LEU A 268 28.44 21.51 -0.28
CA LEU A 268 27.02 21.17 -0.35
C LEU A 268 26.22 22.26 -1.04
N ASN A 269 26.46 23.53 -0.70
CA ASN A 269 25.84 24.67 -1.38
C ASN A 269 26.14 24.67 -2.88
N LYS A 270 27.40 24.45 -3.28
CA LYS A 270 27.76 24.35 -4.70
C LYS A 270 27.01 23.23 -5.42
N ALA A 271 26.85 22.07 -4.77
CA ALA A 271 26.10 20.95 -5.33
C ALA A 271 24.60 21.30 -5.49
N ILE A 272 23.99 21.91 -4.47
CA ILE A 272 22.58 22.35 -4.52
C ILE A 272 22.37 23.43 -5.59
N GLU A 273 23.28 24.39 -5.73
CA GLU A 273 23.24 25.40 -6.79
C GLU A 273 23.35 24.81 -8.19
N GLU A 274 24.16 23.76 -8.36
CA GLU A 274 24.23 23.04 -9.64
C GLU A 274 22.92 22.31 -9.97
N LEU A 275 22.30 21.67 -8.97
CA LEU A 275 20.98 21.05 -9.10
C LEU A 275 19.89 22.07 -9.43
N LYS A 276 19.92 23.23 -8.74
CA LYS A 276 18.98 24.34 -8.93
C LYS A 276 19.06 24.88 -10.35
N ARG A 277 20.28 25.13 -10.86
CA ARG A 277 20.52 25.59 -12.25
C ARG A 277 20.00 24.63 -13.31
N LYS A 278 20.03 23.33 -13.03
CA LYS A 278 19.52 22.28 -13.94
C LYS A 278 18.04 21.94 -13.70
N GLU A 279 17.34 22.69 -12.85
CA GLU A 279 15.96 22.45 -12.40
C GLU A 279 15.69 21.02 -11.89
N PHE A 280 16.71 20.35 -11.36
CA PHE A 280 16.63 18.96 -10.91
C PHE A 280 16.82 18.88 -9.39
N PHE A 281 15.79 19.24 -8.63
CA PHE A 281 15.84 19.24 -7.17
C PHE A 281 14.48 18.87 -6.54
N GLY A 282 14.55 18.17 -5.40
CA GLY A 282 13.40 17.74 -4.61
C GLY A 282 13.56 18.08 -3.14
N ASN A 283 12.94 17.29 -2.27
CA ASN A 283 13.08 17.44 -0.83
C ASN A 283 14.35 16.74 -0.34
N MET A 284 15.00 17.32 0.65
CA MET A 284 16.26 16.82 1.22
C MET A 284 16.12 16.67 2.74
N ILE A 285 16.52 15.52 3.26
CA ILE A 285 16.76 15.30 4.68
C ILE A 285 18.25 15.05 4.85
N ILE A 286 18.96 16.01 5.44
CA ILE A 286 20.41 15.91 5.59
C ILE A 286 20.74 15.62 7.05
N LEU A 287 21.51 14.57 7.26
CA LEU A 287 22.06 14.22 8.56
C LEU A 287 23.52 14.67 8.63
N ASN A 288 23.85 15.49 9.62
CA ASN A 288 25.26 15.80 9.89
C ASN A 288 25.95 14.66 10.67
N LYS A 289 27.26 14.78 10.88
CA LYS A 289 28.05 13.77 11.63
C LYS A 289 27.60 13.55 13.08
N TYR A 290 26.86 14.51 13.64
CA TYR A 290 26.31 14.44 14.99
C TYR A 290 24.86 13.90 15.03
N GLY A 291 24.31 13.49 13.88
CA GLY A 291 22.94 12.99 13.79
C GLY A 291 21.87 14.09 13.81
N LYS A 292 22.27 15.36 13.70
CA LYS A 292 21.31 16.47 13.59
C LYS A 292 20.71 16.49 12.20
N ILE A 293 19.39 16.59 12.16
CA ILE A 293 18.60 16.55 10.93
C ILE A 293 18.31 17.97 10.45
N ILE A 294 18.51 18.19 9.14
CA ILE A 294 18.16 19.40 8.44
C ILE A 294 17.21 19.03 7.31
N GLU A 295 15.96 19.45 7.42
CA GLU A 295 14.95 19.26 6.38
C GLU A 295 14.88 20.51 5.49
N ILE A 296 15.05 20.31 4.19
CA ILE A 296 15.02 21.36 3.16
C ILE A 296 14.03 20.96 2.09
N ASP A 297 12.99 21.76 1.88
CA ASP A 297 12.01 21.50 0.83
C ASP A 297 12.38 22.19 -0.50
N LYS A 298 11.72 21.77 -1.58
CA LYS A 298 11.95 22.33 -2.91
C LYS A 298 11.77 23.86 -3.02
N LEU A 299 10.86 24.44 -2.22
CA LEU A 299 10.62 25.90 -2.24
C LEU A 299 11.72 26.64 -1.49
N GLU A 300 12.27 26.05 -0.44
CA GLU A 300 13.42 26.57 0.29
C GLU A 300 14.69 26.55 -0.55
N ILE A 301 14.85 25.55 -1.43
CA ILE A 301 15.92 25.53 -2.45
C ILE A 301 15.68 26.64 -3.48
N LYS A 302 14.47 26.72 -4.03
CA LYS A 302 14.13 27.72 -5.06
C LYS A 302 14.36 29.17 -4.59
N ASN A 303 14.05 29.44 -3.32
CA ASN A 303 14.12 30.78 -2.72
C ASN A 303 15.40 31.03 -1.89
N ASP A 304 16.44 30.19 -2.02
CA ASP A 304 17.74 30.34 -1.34
C ASP A 304 17.71 30.33 0.20
N LYS A 305 16.57 29.96 0.79
CA LYS A 305 16.39 29.83 2.25
C LYS A 305 17.22 28.68 2.82
N TYR A 306 17.59 27.72 1.99
CA TYR A 306 18.41 26.57 2.36
C TYR A 306 19.81 26.96 2.85
N ILE A 307 20.39 28.06 2.34
CA ILE A 307 21.73 28.55 2.70
C ILE A 307 21.82 28.83 4.21
N ASN A 308 20.81 29.51 4.76
CA ASN A 308 20.75 29.82 6.19
C ASN A 308 20.57 28.58 7.06
N LYS A 309 19.90 27.54 6.56
CA LYS A 309 19.72 26.27 7.28
C LYS A 309 21.01 25.46 7.38
N LEU A 310 21.85 25.53 6.36
CA LEU A 310 23.12 24.81 6.32
C LEU A 310 24.25 25.54 7.06
N ARG A 311 24.14 26.87 7.20
CA ARG A 311 25.15 27.71 7.86
C ARG A 311 25.51 27.19 9.26
N GLY A 312 26.78 26.82 9.44
CA GLY A 312 27.35 26.37 10.71
C GLY A 312 26.83 25.03 11.22
N LYS A 313 26.33 24.15 10.34
CA LYS A 313 25.80 22.83 10.73
C LYS A 313 26.71 21.64 10.40
N PHE A 314 27.72 21.83 9.55
CA PHE A 314 28.64 20.79 9.09
C PHE A 314 30.07 21.11 9.50
#